data_AF-A0AAU6AZA7-F1
#
_entry.id   AF-A0AAU6AZA7-F1
#
_cell.length_a   1.000
_cell.length_b   1.000
_cell.length_c   1.000
_cell.angle_alpha   90.00
_cell.angle_beta   90.00
_cell.angle_gamma   90.00
#
_symmetry.space_group_name_H-M   'P 1'
#
loop_
_entity.id
_entity.type
_entity.pdbx_description
1 polymer ?
#
loop_
_entity_poly.entity_id
_entity_poly.type
_entity_poly.pdbx_seq_one_letter_code
_entity_poly.pdbx_strand_id
1 'polypeptide(L)'
;MGETEHAGSDDASTPMTFGDYLRLHVVWAQEAAGVLADAADLYGRLAERGMPGLADRCDEARRAIAYMEQVAGVNAAQGIAHDEMMAAGGPENSRAYVEYEAMTRRHQELLPKNTLG
;
A
#
# COMPACT_ATOMS: atom_id res chain seq x y z
N MET A 1 5.95 -49.61 -21.17
CA MET A 1 6.43 -48.95 -19.94
C MET A 1 7.75 -48.30 -20.28
N GLY A 2 7.73 -46.98 -20.38
CA GLY A 2 8.86 -46.11 -20.67
C GLY A 2 8.34 -44.73 -20.31
N GLU A 3 8.57 -44.37 -19.06
CA GLU A 3 7.96 -43.22 -18.40
C GLU A 3 8.39 -41.94 -19.10
N THR A 4 7.39 -41.16 -19.49
CA THR A 4 7.53 -39.82 -20.03
C THR A 4 8.10 -38.90 -18.97
N GLU A 5 9.30 -38.38 -19.21
CA GLU A 5 9.85 -37.24 -18.48
C GLU A 5 8.88 -36.06 -18.64
N HIS A 6 8.09 -35.82 -17.59
CA HIS A 6 7.38 -34.57 -17.40
C HIS A 6 8.43 -33.53 -17.04
N ALA A 7 8.88 -32.78 -18.05
CA ALA A 7 9.57 -31.53 -17.83
C ALA A 7 8.62 -30.61 -17.05
N GLY A 8 8.83 -30.54 -15.74
CA GLY A 8 8.22 -29.54 -14.90
C GLY A 8 8.58 -28.18 -15.48
N SER A 9 7.55 -27.44 -15.90
CA SER A 9 7.67 -26.01 -16.08
C SER A 9 7.87 -25.42 -14.70
N ASP A 10 9.14 -25.28 -14.29
CA ASP A 10 9.55 -24.39 -13.23
C ASP A 10 9.15 -22.97 -13.66
N ASP A 11 7.91 -22.58 -13.38
CA ASP A 11 7.54 -21.18 -13.25
C ASP A 11 8.16 -20.71 -11.93
N ALA A 12 9.49 -20.59 -11.94
CA ALA A 12 10.27 -20.05 -10.85
C ALA A 12 10.03 -18.54 -10.80
N SER A 13 8.83 -18.13 -10.37
CA SER A 13 8.57 -16.75 -10.00
C SER A 13 9.61 -16.38 -8.96
N THR A 14 10.50 -15.44 -9.29
CA THR A 14 11.51 -14.97 -8.34
C THR A 14 10.78 -14.52 -7.07
N PRO A 15 11.20 -14.96 -5.87
CA PRO A 15 10.52 -14.59 -4.64
C PRO A 15 10.49 -13.06 -4.52
N MET A 16 9.29 -12.52 -4.34
CA MET A 16 9.04 -11.09 -4.23
C MET A 16 9.89 -10.50 -3.11
N THR A 17 10.67 -9.45 -3.41
CA THR A 17 11.44 -8.75 -2.37
C THR A 17 10.51 -7.94 -1.47
N PHE A 18 10.97 -7.56 -0.29
CA PHE A 18 10.18 -6.67 0.58
C PHE A 18 9.94 -5.30 -0.07
N GLY A 19 10.87 -4.81 -0.89
CA GLY A 19 10.66 -3.61 -1.70
C GLY A 19 9.54 -3.78 -2.73
N ASP A 20 9.47 -4.93 -3.41
CA ASP A 20 8.40 -5.24 -4.36
C ASP A 20 7.04 -5.35 -3.66
N TYR A 21 7.01 -5.98 -2.49
CA TYR A 21 5.82 -6.04 -1.63
C TYR A 21 5.30 -4.63 -1.30
N LEU A 22 6.18 -3.72 -0.88
CA LEU A 22 5.77 -2.35 -0.58
C LEU A 22 5.23 -1.62 -1.82
N ARG A 23 5.87 -1.77 -2.98
CA ARG A 23 5.37 -1.18 -4.24
C ARG A 23 4.01 -1.73 -4.65
N LEU A 24 3.77 -3.03 -4.48
CA LEU A 24 2.46 -3.63 -4.70
C LEU A 24 1.39 -3.00 -3.79
N HIS A 25 1.72 -2.82 -2.52
CA HIS A 25 0.80 -2.17 -1.56
C HIS A 25 0.54 -0.70 -1.85
N VAL A 26 1.49 0.03 -2.44
CA VAL A 26 1.26 1.39 -2.96
C VAL A 26 0.20 1.37 -4.05
N VAL A 27 0.33 0.45 -5.02
CA VAL A 27 -0.64 0.31 -6.11
C VAL A 27 -2.03 -0.01 -5.58
N TRP A 28 -2.15 -1.00 -4.69
CA TRP A 28 -3.45 -1.36 -4.10
C TRP A 28 -4.09 -0.23 -3.29
N ALA A 29 -3.29 0.54 -2.54
CA ALA A 29 -3.81 1.70 -1.82
C ALA A 29 -4.33 2.78 -2.78
N GLN A 30 -3.64 3.02 -3.89
CA GLN A 30 -4.09 3.95 -4.93
C GLN A 30 -5.35 3.46 -5.64
N GLU A 31 -5.43 2.16 -5.96
CA GLU A 31 -6.63 1.56 -6.55
C GLU A 31 -7.84 1.66 -5.60
N ALA A 32 -7.64 1.38 -4.31
CA ALA A 32 -8.67 1.54 -3.29
C ALA A 32 -9.14 2.99 -3.18
N ALA A 33 -8.22 3.97 -3.23
CA ALA A 33 -8.56 5.38 -3.25
C ALA A 33 -9.42 5.75 -4.47
N GLY A 34 -9.12 5.19 -5.65
CA GLY A 34 -9.92 5.37 -6.86
C GLY A 34 -11.36 4.85 -6.70
N VAL A 35 -11.53 3.63 -6.16
CA VAL A 35 -12.86 3.06 -5.91
C VAL A 35 -13.65 3.91 -4.89
N LEU A 36 -12.98 4.44 -3.86
CA LEU A 36 -13.60 5.32 -2.87
C LEU A 36 -13.98 6.68 -3.47
N ALA A 37 -13.21 7.20 -4.42
CA ALA A 37 -13.55 8.41 -5.16
C ALA A 37 -14.83 8.23 -5.98
N ASP A 38 -14.95 7.12 -6.71
CA ASP A 38 -16.17 6.78 -7.45
C ASP A 38 -17.40 6.67 -6.52
N ALA A 39 -17.21 6.08 -5.33
CA ALA A 39 -18.25 5.97 -4.32
C ALA A 39 -18.65 7.35 -3.75
N ALA A 40 -17.68 8.20 -3.42
CA ALA A 40 -17.93 9.56 -2.94
C ALA A 40 -18.73 10.39 -3.95
N ASP A 41 -18.37 10.30 -5.24
CA ASP A 41 -19.09 10.97 -6.32
C ASP A 41 -20.52 10.45 -6.51
N LEU A 42 -20.73 9.15 -6.35
CA LEU A 42 -22.09 8.58 -6.33
C LEU A 42 -22.90 9.10 -5.15
N TYR A 43 -22.34 9.04 -3.93
CA TYR A 43 -23.01 9.51 -2.72
C TYR A 43 -23.36 11.00 -2.78
N GLY A 44 -22.45 11.83 -3.29
CA GLY A 44 -22.70 13.26 -3.52
C GLY A 44 -23.92 13.49 -4.43
N ARG A 45 -23.95 12.84 -5.60
CA ARG A 45 -25.06 12.97 -6.57
C ARG A 45 -26.40 12.49 -6.03
N LEU A 46 -26.40 11.45 -5.19
CA LEU A 46 -27.63 10.95 -4.57
C LEU A 46 -28.08 11.82 -3.39
N ALA A 47 -27.14 12.39 -2.62
CA ALA A 47 -27.42 13.36 -1.57
C ALA A 47 -28.05 14.65 -2.14
N GLU A 48 -27.56 15.15 -3.29
CA GLU A 48 -28.16 16.28 -4.01
C GLU A 48 -29.63 16.03 -4.43
N ARG A 49 -30.02 14.76 -4.57
CA ARG A 49 -31.40 14.35 -4.86
C ARG A 49 -32.25 14.15 -3.60
N GLY A 50 -31.72 14.47 -2.42
CA GLY A 50 -32.42 14.40 -1.14
C GLY A 50 -32.43 13.01 -0.49
N MET A 51 -31.59 12.06 -0.94
CA MET A 51 -31.49 10.76 -0.29
C MET A 51 -30.82 10.89 1.09
N PRO A 52 -31.49 10.47 2.18
CA PRO A 52 -30.99 10.70 3.53
C PRO A 52 -29.73 9.87 3.82
N GLY A 53 -28.81 10.45 4.61
CA GLY A 53 -27.59 9.79 5.08
C GLY A 53 -26.44 9.70 4.07
N LEU A 54 -26.63 10.10 2.81
CA LEU A 54 -25.58 9.98 1.80
C LEU A 54 -24.56 11.11 1.82
N ALA A 55 -24.88 12.27 2.41
CA ALA A 55 -23.89 13.32 2.65
C ALA A 55 -22.80 12.81 3.61
N ASP A 56 -23.20 12.19 4.72
CA ASP A 56 -22.26 11.62 5.70
C ASP A 56 -21.39 10.51 5.08
N ARG A 57 -21.98 9.67 4.21
CA ARG A 57 -21.26 8.62 3.48
C ARG A 57 -20.28 9.18 2.46
N CYS A 58 -20.61 10.29 1.80
CA CYS A 58 -19.69 11.01 0.93
C CYS A 58 -18.47 11.50 1.72
N ASP A 59 -18.70 12.10 2.89
CA ASP A 59 -17.61 12.58 3.74
C ASP A 59 -16.77 11.43 4.35
N GLU A 60 -17.41 10.31 4.71
CA GLU A 60 -16.71 9.09 5.13
C GLU A 60 -15.82 8.53 4.01
N ALA A 61 -16.34 8.44 2.78
CA ALA A 61 -15.56 8.02 1.61
C ALA A 61 -14.37 8.95 1.37
N ARG A 62 -14.54 10.28 1.48
CA ARG A 62 -13.44 11.26 1.37
C ARG A 62 -12.36 11.06 2.44
N ARG A 63 -12.74 10.78 3.69
CA ARG A 63 -11.78 10.45 4.75
C ARG A 63 -11.02 9.16 4.44
N ALA A 64 -11.70 8.16 3.90
CA ALA A 64 -11.08 6.91 3.48
C ALA A 64 -10.12 7.09 2.28
N ILE A 65 -10.41 8.00 1.34
CA ILE A 65 -9.48 8.36 0.24
C ILE A 65 -8.19 8.91 0.83
N ALA A 66 -8.28 9.94 1.68
CA ALA A 66 -7.12 10.56 2.31
C ALA A 66 -6.29 9.54 3.12
N TYR A 67 -6.97 8.61 3.80
CA TYR A 67 -6.32 7.50 4.49
C TYR A 67 -5.48 6.63 3.54
N MET A 68 -6.08 6.18 2.43
CA MET A 68 -5.40 5.31 1.48
C MET A 68 -4.25 6.03 0.77
N GLU A 69 -4.41 7.30 0.42
CA GLU A 69 -3.32 8.12 -0.13
C GLU A 69 -2.15 8.28 0.85
N GLN A 70 -2.43 8.46 2.14
CA GLN A 70 -1.40 8.52 3.18
C GLN A 70 -0.67 7.17 3.33
N VAL A 71 -1.40 6.05 3.32
CA VAL A 71 -0.81 4.70 3.33
C VAL A 71 0.08 4.48 2.11
N ALA A 72 -0.38 4.88 0.92
CA ALA A 72 0.41 4.79 -0.31
C ALA A 72 1.71 5.61 -0.19
N GLY A 73 1.64 6.85 0.30
CA GLY A 73 2.81 7.70 0.51
C GLY A 73 3.83 7.11 1.47
N VAL A 74 3.37 6.58 2.62
CA VAL A 74 4.24 5.97 3.62
C VAL A 74 4.90 4.69 3.08
N ASN A 75 4.15 3.83 2.39
CA ASN A 75 4.69 2.60 1.80
C ASN A 75 5.71 2.89 0.70
N ALA A 76 5.48 3.92 -0.12
CA ALA A 76 6.44 4.36 -1.14
C ALA A 76 7.75 4.83 -0.50
N ALA A 77 7.67 5.66 0.54
CA ALA A 77 8.85 6.12 1.27
C ALA A 77 9.60 4.97 1.96
N GLN A 78 8.88 4.01 2.55
CA GLN A 78 9.48 2.81 3.14
C GLN A 78 10.17 1.93 2.10
N GLY A 79 9.60 1.84 0.88
CA GLY A 79 10.20 1.09 -0.22
C GLY A 79 11.56 1.67 -0.62
N ILE A 80 11.65 2.99 -0.72
CA ILE A 80 12.91 3.70 -1.01
C ILE A 80 13.92 3.44 0.10
N ALA A 81 13.54 3.59 1.37
CA ALA A 81 14.44 3.35 2.50
C ALA A 81 14.97 1.90 2.53
N HIS A 82 14.13 0.93 2.15
CA HIS A 82 14.54 -0.46 2.02
C HIS A 82 15.55 -0.66 0.87
N ASP A 83 15.29 -0.07 -0.30
CA ASP A 83 16.20 -0.14 -1.45
C ASP A 83 17.57 0.48 -1.12
N GLU A 84 17.60 1.61 -0.41
CA GLU A 84 18.82 2.26 0.06
C GLU A 84 19.61 1.35 1.02
N MET A 85 18.92 0.68 1.96
CA MET A 85 19.53 -0.28 2.88
C MET A 85 20.14 -1.48 2.14
N MET A 86 19.42 -2.03 1.16
CA MET A 86 19.92 -3.13 0.33
C MET A 86 21.12 -2.70 -0.51
N ALA A 87 21.10 -1.51 -1.08
CA ALA A 87 22.22 -0.95 -1.85
C ALA A 87 23.47 -0.69 -1.00
N ALA A 88 23.29 -0.41 0.31
CA ALA A 88 24.38 -0.18 1.25
C ALA A 88 25.03 -1.46 1.81
N GLY A 89 24.63 -2.65 1.32
CA GLY A 89 25.17 -3.93 1.77
C GLY A 89 24.25 -4.72 2.70
N GLY A 90 22.96 -4.40 2.69
CA GLY A 90 21.93 -5.19 3.35
C GLY A 90 21.88 -5.02 4.88
N PRO A 91 21.03 -5.81 5.55
CA PRO A 91 20.87 -5.76 7.01
C PRO A 91 22.16 -6.06 7.79
N GLU A 92 23.12 -6.72 7.15
CA GLU A 92 24.45 -7.03 7.71
C GLU A 92 25.30 -5.77 7.88
N ASN A 93 25.04 -4.71 7.11
CA ASN A 93 25.61 -3.40 7.37
C ASN A 93 24.85 -2.73 8.53
N SER A 94 25.41 -2.84 9.73
CA SER A 94 24.78 -2.35 10.96
C SER A 94 24.41 -0.86 10.91
N ARG A 95 25.18 -0.03 10.19
CA ARG A 95 24.85 1.39 10.02
C ARG A 95 23.62 1.57 9.14
N ALA A 96 23.58 0.92 7.99
CA ALA A 96 22.45 0.98 7.07
C ALA A 96 21.17 0.45 7.72
N TYR A 97 21.28 -0.63 8.49
CA TYR A 97 20.16 -1.21 9.24
C TYR A 97 19.59 -0.25 10.29
N VAL A 98 20.45 0.42 11.09
CA VAL A 98 20.01 1.39 12.10
C VAL A 98 19.34 2.62 11.47
N GLU A 99 19.89 3.13 10.37
CA GLU A 99 19.30 4.24 9.61
C GLU A 99 17.91 3.84 9.07
N TYR A 100 17.78 2.64 8.51
CA TYR A 100 16.52 2.06 8.06
C TYR A 100 15.49 1.89 9.19
N GLU A 101 15.87 1.38 10.36
CA GLU A 101 14.95 1.25 11.51
C GLU A 101 14.49 2.61 12.05
N ALA A 102 15.37 3.62 12.03
CA ALA A 102 15.00 4.97 12.44
C ALA A 102 13.95 5.57 11.48
N MET A 103 14.12 5.37 10.16
CA MET A 103 13.12 5.77 9.16
C MET A 103 11.81 5.00 9.34
N THR A 104 11.89 3.69 9.55
CA THR A 104 10.72 2.83 9.76
C THR A 104 9.86 3.30 10.93
N ARG A 105 10.48 3.67 12.07
CA ARG A 105 9.74 4.21 13.22
C ARG A 105 9.04 5.53 12.89
N ARG A 106 9.71 6.43 12.18
CA ARG A 106 9.09 7.70 11.73
C ARG A 106 7.91 7.44 10.78
N HIS A 107 8.06 6.51 9.84
CA HIS A 107 7.00 6.11 8.92
C HIS A 107 5.80 5.49 9.65
N GLN A 108 6.04 4.65 10.67
CA GLN A 108 4.96 4.11 11.51
C GLN A 108 4.19 5.20 12.27
N GLU A 109 4.86 6.27 12.70
CA GLU A 109 4.20 7.41 13.33
C GLU A 109 3.32 8.20 12.36
N LEU A 110 3.68 8.21 11.08
CA LEU A 110 2.91 8.82 10.00
C LEU A 110 1.78 7.95 9.48
N LEU A 111 1.67 6.67 9.88
CA LEU A 111 0.52 5.88 9.51
C LEU A 111 -0.72 6.42 10.22
N PRO A 112 -1.85 6.56 9.51
CA PRO A 112 -3.08 7.07 10.09
C PRO A 112 -3.57 6.19 11.25
N LYS A 113 -3.67 6.80 12.44
CA LYS A 113 -4.11 6.15 13.68
C LYS A 113 -5.62 6.38 13.83
N ASN A 114 -6.44 5.35 13.62
CA ASN A 114 -7.90 5.38 13.81
C ASN A 114 -8.63 6.58 13.18
N THR A 115 -8.62 6.70 11.85
CA THR A 115 -9.28 7.80 11.13
C THR A 115 -10.64 7.43 10.51
N LEU A 116 -11.12 6.20 10.70
CA LEU A 116 -12.43 5.73 10.23
C LEU A 116 -13.51 5.78 11.34
N GLY A 117 -13.32 6.63 12.35
CA GLY A 117 -14.31 6.90 13.40
C GLY A 117 -15.49 7.71 12.90
#